data_AF-A0A955DGM5-F1
#
_entry.id   AF-A0A955DGM5-F1
#
_cell.length_a   1.000
_cell.length_b   1.000
_cell.length_c   1.000
_cell.angle_alpha   90.00
_cell.angle_beta   90.00
_cell.angle_gamma   90.00
#
_symmetry.space_group_name_H-M   'P 1'
#
loop_
_entity.id
_entity.type
_entity.pdbx_description
1 polymer ?
#
loop_
_entity_poly.entity_id
_entity_poly.type
_entity_poly.pdbx_seq_one_letter_code
_entity_poly.pdbx_strand_id
1 'polypeptide(L)'
;MYGKATETAIAAMTRLAEVYDAGKTLLSAAEIAESRGLQRPFVGKVLTSLSQAGLVRGSRGPGGGFTLAKPPKRIRIYDIFK
;
A
#
# COMPACT_ATOMS: atom_id res chain seq x y z
N MET A 1 -2.52 -12.29 17.04
CA MET A 1 -1.47 -12.81 16.12
C MET A 1 -1.51 -12.06 14.78
N TYR A 2 -1.37 -10.72 14.76
CA TYR A 2 -1.47 -9.91 13.52
C TYR A 2 -0.47 -8.74 13.43
N GLY A 3 0.47 -8.59 14.37
CA GLY A 3 1.23 -7.34 14.53
C GLY A 3 2.05 -6.93 13.30
N LYS A 4 2.86 -7.83 12.75
CA LYS A 4 3.82 -7.47 11.69
C LYS A 4 3.19 -7.17 10.34
N ALA A 5 2.13 -7.91 9.98
CA ALA A 5 1.40 -7.69 8.73
C ALA A 5 0.60 -6.39 8.79
N THR A 6 -0.08 -6.11 9.91
CA THR A 6 -0.82 -4.86 10.11
C THR A 6 0.09 -3.64 10.17
N GLU A 7 1.24 -3.73 10.85
CA GLU A 7 2.26 -2.66 10.87
C GLU A 7 2.76 -2.35 9.45
N THR A 8 3.10 -3.39 8.69
CA THR A 8 3.53 -3.27 7.29
C THR A 8 2.43 -2.66 6.42
N ALA A 9 1.17 -3.05 6.63
CA ALA A 9 0.02 -2.54 5.89
C ALA A 9 -0.21 -1.06 6.15
N ILE A 10 -0.20 -0.65 7.41
CA ILE A 10 -0.33 0.76 7.80
C ILE A 10 0.84 1.56 7.22
N ALA A 11 2.08 1.09 7.36
CA ALA A 11 3.24 1.80 6.83
C ALA A 11 3.20 1.97 5.30
N ALA A 12 2.76 0.94 4.58
CA ALA A 12 2.57 0.98 3.13
C ALA A 12 1.43 1.95 2.73
N MET A 13 0.28 1.86 3.40
CA MET A 13 -0.88 2.72 3.13
C MET A 13 -0.57 4.19 3.42
N THR A 14 0.11 4.50 4.52
CA THR A 14 0.55 5.87 4.84
C THR A 14 1.53 6.37 3.80
N ARG A 15 2.46 5.52 3.32
CA ARG A 15 3.40 5.94 2.26
C ARG A 15 2.67 6.28 0.96
N LEU A 16 1.70 5.45 0.57
CA LEU A 16 0.85 5.73 -0.59
C LEU A 16 -0.01 6.98 -0.41
N ALA A 17 -0.44 7.27 0.83
CA ALA A 17 -1.21 8.46 1.16
C ALA A 17 -0.40 9.77 1.05
N GLU A 18 0.86 9.75 1.48
CA GLU A 18 1.77 10.91 1.39
C GLU A 18 1.99 11.39 -0.05
N VAL A 19 2.02 10.46 -1.00
CA VAL A 19 2.27 10.75 -2.43
C VAL A 19 0.99 10.71 -3.27
N TYR A 20 -0.18 10.69 -2.62
CA TYR A 20 -1.44 10.52 -3.32
C TYR A 20 -1.80 11.76 -4.15
N ASP A 21 -1.63 11.65 -5.48
CA ASP A 21 -2.11 12.62 -6.47
C ASP A 21 -3.22 11.98 -7.32
N ALA A 22 -4.39 11.76 -6.71
CA ALA A 22 -5.59 11.21 -7.36
C ALA A 22 -5.35 9.87 -8.11
N GLY A 23 -4.35 9.09 -7.69
CA GLY A 23 -4.01 7.81 -8.30
C GLY A 23 -3.04 7.87 -9.49
N LYS A 24 -2.46 9.04 -9.80
CA LYS A 24 -1.45 9.17 -10.87
C LYS A 24 -0.09 8.63 -10.48
N THR A 25 0.34 8.90 -9.25
CA THR A 25 1.59 8.39 -8.71
C THR A 25 1.41 6.95 -8.25
N LEU A 26 2.24 6.07 -8.80
CA LEU A 26 2.32 4.65 -8.47
C LEU A 26 3.66 4.40 -7.80
N LEU A 27 3.65 3.66 -6.69
CA LEU A 27 4.87 3.19 -6.04
C LEU A 27 4.95 1.67 -6.12
N SER A 28 6.10 1.15 -6.51
CA SER A 28 6.40 -0.28 -6.45
C SER A 28 6.52 -0.74 -4.99
N ALA A 29 6.34 -2.05 -4.76
CA ALA A 29 6.61 -2.65 -3.46
C ALA A 29 8.07 -2.43 -3.02
N ALA A 30 8.99 -2.30 -3.97
CA ALA A 30 10.39 -2.00 -3.75
C ALA A 30 10.60 -0.60 -3.16
N GLU A 31 10.00 0.43 -3.77
CA GLU A 31 10.09 1.82 -3.31
C GLU A 31 9.42 2.02 -1.95
N ILE A 32 8.26 1.37 -1.72
CA ILE A 32 7.56 1.44 -0.43
C ILE A 32 8.41 0.78 0.66
N ALA A 33 8.99 -0.39 0.36
CA ALA A 33 9.84 -1.11 1.29
C ALA A 33 11.08 -0.30 1.67
N GLU A 34 11.78 0.25 0.68
CA GLU A 34 12.96 1.09 0.89
C GLU A 34 12.63 2.35 1.70
N SER A 35 11.55 3.05 1.33
CA SER A 35 11.11 4.27 2.03
C SER A 35 10.74 4.05 3.50
N ARG A 36 10.38 2.82 3.89
CA ARG A 36 9.94 2.48 5.25
C ARG A 36 10.91 1.55 5.99
N GLY A 37 12.03 1.17 5.37
CA GLY A 37 12.98 0.19 5.94
C GLY A 37 12.37 -1.20 6.15
N LEU A 38 11.43 -1.61 5.28
CA LEU A 38 10.70 -2.88 5.36
C LEU A 38 11.26 -3.91 4.38
N GLN A 39 10.95 -5.18 4.61
CA GLN A 39 11.31 -6.24 3.68
C GLN A 39 10.35 -6.29 2.49
N ARG A 40 10.89 -6.20 1.27
CA ARG A 40 10.13 -6.21 0.00
C ARG A 40 9.10 -7.36 -0.11
N PRO A 41 9.42 -8.63 0.24
CA PRO A 41 8.45 -9.73 0.13
C PRO A 41 7.22 -9.54 1.03
N PHE A 42 7.41 -8.97 2.23
CA PHE A 42 6.31 -8.69 3.15
C PHE A 42 5.42 -7.57 2.63
N VAL A 43 6.02 -6.48 2.13
CA VAL A 43 5.28 -5.37 1.53
C VAL A 43 4.48 -5.85 0.32
N GLY A 44 5.06 -6.65 -0.56
CA GLY A 44 4.35 -7.21 -1.71
C GLY A 44 3.17 -8.10 -1.32
N LYS A 45 3.33 -8.97 -0.31
CA LYS A 45 2.26 -9.81 0.22
C LYS A 45 1.10 -8.97 0.76
N VAL A 46 1.43 -7.95 1.56
CA VAL A 46 0.44 -7.05 2.15
C VAL A 46 -0.28 -6.20 1.10
N LEU A 47 0.45 -5.63 0.13
CA LEU A 47 -0.14 -4.88 -0.98
C LEU A 47 -1.08 -5.74 -1.82
N THR A 48 -0.77 -7.03 -1.99
CA THR A 48 -1.66 -7.99 -2.65
C THR A 48 -2.97 -8.14 -1.86
N SER A 49 -2.90 -8.36 -0.54
CA SER A 49 -4.09 -8.44 0.32
C SER A 49 -4.90 -7.15 0.31
N LEU A 50 -4.25 -5.98 0.40
CA LEU A 50 -4.91 -4.68 0.34
C LEU A 50 -5.57 -4.43 -1.03
N SER A 51 -4.99 -4.95 -2.11
CA SER A 51 -5.56 -4.86 -3.46
C SER A 51 -6.82 -5.72 -3.57
N GLN A 52 -6.80 -6.93 -2.99
CA GLN A 52 -7.98 -7.80 -2.93
C GLN A 52 -9.10 -7.19 -2.09
N ALA A 53 -8.74 -6.47 -1.01
CA ALA A 53 -9.68 -5.70 -0.19
C ALA A 53 -10.17 -4.40 -0.87
N GLY A 54 -9.67 -4.06 -2.05
CA GLY A 54 -10.07 -2.86 -2.80
C GLY A 54 -9.59 -1.54 -2.17
N LEU A 55 -8.54 -1.58 -1.35
CA LEU A 55 -7.94 -0.41 -0.70
C LEU A 55 -6.83 0.23 -1.52
N VAL A 56 -6.14 -0.58 -2.32
CA VAL A 56 -5.14 -0.14 -3.29
C VAL A 56 -5.49 -0.64 -4.69
N ARG A 57 -4.96 0.03 -5.71
CA ARG A 57 -4.98 -0.38 -7.11
C ARG A 57 -3.56 -0.67 -7.56
N GLY A 58 -3.37 -1.81 -8.19
CA GLY A 58 -2.12 -2.19 -8.82
C GLY A 58 -2.15 -1.99 -10.33
N SER A 59 -1.09 -1.44 -10.92
CA SER A 59 -0.87 -1.42 -12.37
C SER A 59 0.33 -2.30 -12.72
N ARG A 60 0.23 -3.08 -13.81
CA ARG A 60 1.31 -3.94 -14.33
C ARG A 60 2.01 -3.22 -15.51
N GLY A 61 3.32 -3.44 -15.65
CA GLY A 61 4.13 -2.92 -16.76
C GLY A 61 5.28 -1.99 -16.31
N PRO A 62 6.06 -1.44 -17.25
CA PRO A 62 7.08 -0.43 -16.96
C PRO A 62 6.43 0.81 -16.33
N GLY A 63 6.89 1.22 -15.14
CA GLY A 63 6.23 2.27 -14.35
C GLY A 63 4.97 1.80 -13.59
N GLY A 64 4.73 0.48 -13.53
CA GLY A 64 3.69 -0.13 -12.71
C GLY A 64 3.99 -0.04 -11.21
N GLY A 65 2.97 -0.26 -10.39
CA GLY A 65 3.06 -0.10 -8.95
C GLY A 65 1.68 -0.06 -8.31
N PHE A 66 1.63 0.46 -7.09
CA PHE A 66 0.43 0.56 -6.28
C PHE A 66 0.10 2.01 -5.98
N THR A 67 -1.19 2.31 -5.90
CA THR A 67 -1.73 3.58 -5.41
C THR A 67 -3.02 3.33 -4.62
N LEU A 68 -3.49 4.32 -3.87
CA LEU A 68 -4.74 4.17 -3.12
C LEU A 68 -5.95 4.09 -4.07
N ALA A 69 -6.87 3.18 -3.78
CA ALA A 69 -8.11 3.03 -4.55
C ALA A 69 -9.09 4.19 -4.35
N LYS A 70 -8.93 4.94 -3.25
CA LYS A 70 -9.79 6.05 -2.80
C LYS A 70 -8.91 7.13 -2.15
N PRO A 71 -9.40 8.38 -2.03
CA PRO A 71 -8.67 9.42 -1.31
C PRO A 71 -8.33 9.00 0.14
N PRO A 72 -7.14 9.34 0.67
CA PRO A 72 -6.70 8.95 2.02
C PRO A 72 -7.74 9.28 3.10
N LYS A 73 -8.38 10.45 3.01
CA LYS A 73 -9.42 10.91 3.95
C LYS A 73 -10.66 10.00 4.01
N ARG A 74 -10.85 9.11 3.03
CA ARG A 74 -11.96 8.16 2.96
C ARG A 74 -11.56 6.72 3.35
N ILE A 75 -10.31 6.49 3.71
CA ILE A 75 -9.81 5.18 4.14
C ILE A 75 -9.67 5.22 5.66
N ARG A 76 -10.34 4.30 6.36
CA ARG A 76 -10.24 4.18 7.82
C ARG A 76 -9.16 3.16 8.16
N ILE A 77 -8.48 3.36 9.30
CA ILE A 77 -7.49 2.38 9.78
C ILE A 77 -8.14 1.01 9.99
N TYR A 78 -9.42 0.98 10.42
CA TYR A 78 -10.22 -0.24 10.53
C TYR A 78 -10.29 -1.06 9.24
N ASP A 79 -10.29 -0.40 8.07
CA ASP A 79 -10.35 -1.11 6.80
C ASP A 79 -9.06 -1.88 6.51
N ILE A 80 -7.92 -1.47 7.10
CA ILE A 80 -6.57 -2.02 6.83
C ILE A 80 -6.34 -3.37 7.53
N PHE A 81 -6.99 -3.61 8.68
CA PHE A 81 -6.78 -4.82 9.49
C PHE A 81 -8.01 -5.75 9.57
N LYS A 82 -9.03 -5.48 8.75
CA LYS A 82 -10.20 -6.36 8.59
C LYS A 82 -9.84 -7.65 7.84
#